data_AF-A0A927G4C5-F1
#
_entry.id   AF-A0A927G4C5-F1
#
_cell.length_a   1.000
_cell.length_b   1.000
_cell.length_c   1.000
_cell.angle_alpha   90.00
_cell.angle_beta   90.00
_cell.angle_gamma   90.00
#
_symmetry.space_group_name_H-M   'P 1'
#
loop_
_entity.id
_entity.type
_entity.pdbx_description
1 polymer ?
#
loop_
_entity_poly.entity_id
_entity_poly.type
_entity_poly.pdbx_seq_one_letter_code
_entity_poly.pdbx_strand_id
1 'polypeptide(L)'
;MEHIFLGEVSNNEYILKQVKQIPTQSIMKKQQIQSLSDYLAKAVHHDEHHIITINDQLPIRLTNDEANQLITELESIEQSLIE
;
A
#
# COMPACT_ATOMS: atom_id res chain seq x y z
N MET A 1 -8.79 8.83 -11.66
CA MET A 1 -8.04 8.67 -10.41
C MET A 1 -7.30 7.36 -10.56
N GLU A 2 -5.98 7.41 -10.77
CA GLU A 2 -5.15 6.20 -10.82
C GLU A 2 -4.96 5.73 -9.38
N HIS A 3 -5.48 4.55 -9.05
CA HIS A 3 -5.27 3.95 -7.73
C HIS A 3 -3.85 3.40 -7.64
N ILE A 4 -3.18 3.64 -6.52
CA ILE A 4 -1.83 3.11 -6.31
C ILE A 4 -1.93 1.62 -6.04
N PHE A 5 -2.88 1.17 -5.21
CA PHE A 5 -3.15 -0.25 -4.99
C PHE A 5 -4.44 -0.69 -5.66
N LEU A 6 -4.33 -1.74 -6.45
CA LEU A 6 -5.47 -2.41 -7.08
C LEU A 6 -5.50 -3.85 -6.60
N GLY A 7 -6.63 -4.23 -6.02
CA GLY A 7 -6.78 -5.51 -5.35
C GLY A 7 -8.21 -5.72 -4.88
N GLU A 8 -8.41 -6.83 -4.18
CA GLU A 8 -9.70 -7.20 -3.59
C GLU A 8 -9.52 -7.69 -2.16
N VAL A 9 -10.51 -7.42 -1.31
CA VAL A 9 -10.57 -7.98 0.04
C VAL A 9 -11.21 -9.36 -0.04
N SER A 10 -10.55 -10.38 0.50
CA SER A 10 -11.05 -11.75 0.57
C SER A 10 -10.61 -12.39 1.88
N ASN A 11 -11.53 -13.03 2.60
CA ASN A 11 -11.25 -13.75 3.85
C ASN A 11 -10.38 -12.99 4.87
N ASN A 12 -10.68 -11.70 5.09
CA ASN A 12 -9.91 -10.86 6.01
C ASN A 12 -8.47 -10.57 5.61
N GLU A 13 -8.16 -10.74 4.33
CA GLU A 13 -6.88 -10.42 3.73
C GLU A 13 -7.12 -9.55 2.49
N TYR A 14 -6.18 -8.66 2.20
CA TYR A 14 -6.20 -7.88 0.98
C TYR A 14 -5.30 -8.54 -0.07
N ILE A 15 -5.89 -8.94 -1.18
CA ILE A 15 -5.19 -9.51 -2.32
C ILE A 15 -4.84 -8.37 -3.27
N LEU A 16 -3.61 -7.88 -3.15
CA LEU A 16 -3.03 -6.92 -4.08
C LEU A 16 -2.72 -7.61 -5.41
N LYS A 17 -3.29 -7.08 -6.48
CA LYS A 17 -3.16 -7.55 -7.87
C LYS A 17 -2.29 -6.63 -8.73
N GLN A 18 -2.16 -5.36 -8.35
CA GLN A 18 -1.36 -4.40 -9.08
C GLN A 18 -1.00 -3.21 -8.19
N VAL A 19 0.23 -2.72 -8.34
CA VAL A 19 0.70 -1.48 -7.70
C VAL A 19 1.10 -0.50 -8.79
N LYS A 20 0.43 0.65 -8.86
CA LYS A 20 0.51 1.64 -9.95
C LYS A 20 0.23 0.98 -11.29
N GLN A 21 1.29 0.60 -12.02
CA GLN A 21 1.24 -0.06 -13.33
C GLN A 21 2.00 -1.40 -13.34
N ILE A 22 2.46 -1.86 -12.18
CA ILE A 22 3.20 -3.10 -12.04
C ILE A 22 2.21 -4.17 -11.56
N PRO A 23 1.87 -5.17 -12.40
CA PRO A 23 1.07 -6.30 -11.96
C PRO A 23 1.86 -7.08 -10.91
N THR A 24 1.22 -7.35 -9.79
CA THR A 24 1.83 -8.01 -8.63
C THR A 24 0.78 -8.90 -7.97
N GLN A 25 1.17 -10.02 -7.41
CA GLN A 25 0.23 -10.81 -6.62
C GLN A 25 0.78 -10.96 -5.22
N SER A 26 0.10 -10.32 -4.27
CA SER A 26 0.57 -10.22 -2.90
C SER A 26 -0.62 -10.25 -1.96
N ILE A 27 -0.56 -11.08 -0.92
CA ILE A 27 -1.58 -11.14 0.12
C ILE A 27 -1.07 -10.32 1.29
N MET A 28 -1.84 -9.31 1.68
CA MET A 28 -1.54 -8.44 2.81
C MET A 28 -2.59 -8.60 3.89
N LYS A 29 -2.13 -8.96 5.09
CA LYS A 29 -2.97 -8.99 6.29
C LYS A 29 -3.11 -7.58 6.87
N LYS A 30 -4.14 -7.34 7.68
CA LYS A 30 -4.37 -6.07 8.39
C LYS A 30 -3.10 -5.50 9.04
N GLN A 31 -2.35 -6.33 9.77
CA GLN A 31 -1.10 -5.91 10.42
C GLN A 31 -0.01 -5.44 9.43
N GLN A 32 0.07 -6.04 8.25
CA GLN A 32 1.02 -5.63 7.21
C GLN A 32 0.60 -4.32 6.56
N ILE A 33 -0.70 -4.14 6.31
CA ILE A 33 -1.27 -2.89 5.79
C ILE A 33 -1.00 -1.75 6.76
N GLN A 34 -1.27 -1.98 8.05
CA GLN A 34 -1.02 -1.01 9.11
C GLN A 34 0.47 -0.65 9.21
N SER A 35 1.35 -1.65 9.24
CA SER A 35 2.81 -1.43 9.27
C SER A 35 3.31 -0.64 8.06
N LEU A 36 2.74 -0.90 6.87
CA LEU A 36 3.09 -0.18 5.65
C LEU A 36 2.58 1.27 5.68
N SER A 37 1.35 1.48 6.15
CA SER A 37 0.76 2.82 6.33
C SER A 37 1.60 3.66 7.29
N ASP A 38 1.95 3.11 8.46
CA ASP A 38 2.83 3.75 9.45
C ASP A 38 4.21 4.09 8.88
N TYR A 39 4.80 3.17 8.11
CA TYR A 39 6.09 3.40 7.46
C TYR A 39 6.01 4.55 6.45
N LEU A 40 5.00 4.54 5.58
CA LEU A 40 4.78 5.59 4.58
C LEU A 40 4.51 6.94 5.24
N ALA A 41 3.67 6.98 6.27
CA ALA A 41 3.36 8.20 7.01
C ALA A 41 4.63 8.84 7.59
N LYS A 42 5.52 8.03 8.18
CA LYS A 42 6.80 8.52 8.68
C LYS A 42 7.74 8.97 7.56
N ALA A 43 7.74 8.25 6.45
CA ALA A 43 8.62 8.54 5.32
C ALA A 43 8.23 9.86 4.63
N VAL A 44 6.94 10.10 4.38
CA VAL A 44 6.39 11.31 3.73
C VAL A 44 6.81 12.61 4.44
N HIS A 45 7.05 12.57 5.75
CA HIS A 45 7.51 13.73 6.50
C HIS A 45 9.02 14.04 6.34
N HIS A 46 9.82 13.11 5.81
CA HIS A 46 11.28 13.20 5.79
C HIS A 46 11.88 13.36 4.38
N ASP A 47 11.27 12.77 3.34
CA ASP A 47 11.84 12.73 1.98
C ASP A 47 10.83 13.11 0.88
N GLU A 48 11.33 13.62 -0.26
CA GLU A 48 10.49 13.95 -1.43
C GLU A 48 10.08 12.71 -2.25
N HIS A 49 10.81 11.61 -2.09
CA HIS A 49 10.62 10.37 -2.83
C HIS A 49 10.80 9.15 -1.92
N HIS A 50 9.84 8.23 -1.99
CA HIS A 50 9.79 7.04 -1.14
C HIS A 50 9.97 5.79 -1.97
N ILE A 51 10.71 4.83 -1.44
CA ILE A 51 10.85 3.51 -2.07
C ILE A 51 10.16 2.52 -1.16
N ILE A 52 9.09 1.89 -1.64
CA ILE A 52 8.45 0.77 -0.96
C ILE A 52 8.78 -0.53 -1.65
N THR A 53 9.00 -1.56 -0.85
CA THR A 53 9.19 -2.95 -1.32
C THR A 53 8.01 -3.76 -0.79
N ILE A 54 7.24 -4.37 -1.69
CA ILE A 54 6.09 -5.20 -1.31
C ILE A 54 6.42 -6.66 -1.60
N ASN A 55 6.38 -7.49 -0.55
CA ASN A 55 6.59 -8.95 -0.58
C ASN A 55 7.71 -9.38 -1.56
N ASP A 56 8.92 -8.88 -1.32
CA ASP A 56 10.15 -9.21 -2.08
C ASP A 56 10.15 -8.87 -3.58
N GLN A 57 9.20 -8.04 -4.05
CA GLN A 57 9.17 -7.54 -5.43
C GLN A 57 9.95 -6.23 -5.59
N LEU A 58 10.03 -5.76 -6.84
CA LEU A 58 10.78 -4.57 -7.25
C LEU A 58 10.48 -3.35 -6.34
N PRO A 59 11.51 -2.58 -5.95
CA PRO A 59 11.32 -1.32 -5.23
C PRO A 59 10.50 -0.34 -6.08
N ILE A 60 9.35 0.07 -5.56
CA ILE A 60 8.44 1.01 -6.23
C ILE A 60 8.71 2.40 -5.68
N ARG A 61 9.08 3.31 -6.59
CA ARG A 61 9.25 4.72 -6.25
C ARG A 61 7.90 5.42 -6.25
N LEU A 62 7.60 6.05 -5.12
CA LEU A 62 6.44 6.90 -4.90
C LEU A 62 6.90 8.33 -4.68
N THR A 63 6.12 9.29 -5.18
CA THR A 63 6.23 10.69 -4.77
C THR A 63 5.49 10.91 -3.46
N ASN A 64 5.69 12.05 -2.80
CA ASN A 64 4.92 12.42 -1.60
C ASN A 64 3.40 12.41 -1.83
N ASP A 65 2.94 12.83 -3.00
CA ASP A 65 1.51 12.84 -3.33
C ASP A 65 0.97 11.40 -3.43
N GLU A 66 1.68 10.54 -4.16
CA GLU A 66 1.32 9.13 -4.30
C GLU A 66 1.42 8.37 -2.99
N ALA A 67 2.40 8.69 -2.14
CA ALA A 67 2.54 8.09 -0.82
C ALA A 67 1.39 8.52 0.10
N ASN A 68 0.98 9.78 0.09
CA ASN A 68 -0.22 10.24 0.81
C ASN A 68 -1.49 9.56 0.30
N GLN A 69 -1.65 9.47 -1.02
CA GLN A 69 -2.77 8.75 -1.62
C GLN A 69 -2.77 7.28 -1.18
N LEU A 70 -1.61 6.63 -1.21
CA LEU A 70 -1.47 5.24 -0.80
C LEU A 70 -1.78 5.05 0.70
N ILE A 71 -1.37 5.96 1.57
CA ILE A 71 -1.73 5.92 3.00
C ILE A 71 -3.25 5.94 3.16
N THR A 72 -3.95 6.86 2.48
CA THR A 72 -5.42 6.92 2.53
C THR A 72 -6.09 5.66 1.98
N GLU A 73 -5.55 5.08 0.90
CA GLU A 73 -6.03 3.81 0.36
C GLU A 73 -5.81 2.65 1.35
N LEU A 74 -4.62 2.57 1.97
CA LEU A 74 -4.29 1.56 2.98
C LEU A 74 -5.19 1.66 4.21
N GLU A 75 -5.45 2.87 4.71
CA GLU A 75 -6.39 3.08 5.83
C GLU A 75 -7.80 2.63 5.47
N SER A 76 -8.27 2.92 4.25
CA SER A 76 -9.58 2.49 3.77
C SER A 76 -9.67 0.96 3.64
N ILE A 77 -8.60 0.33 3.18
CA ILE A 77 -8.49 -1.14 3.10
C ILE A 77 -8.46 -1.73 4.51
N GLU A 78 -7.68 -1.16 5.42
CA GLU A 78 -7.61 -1.60 6.82
C GLU A 78 -8.98 -1.60 7.50
N GLN A 79 -9.76 -0.53 7.31
CA GLN A 79 -11.13 -0.42 7.81
C GLN A 79 -12.08 -1.45 7.16
N SER A 80 -11.78 -1.88 5.93
CA SER A 80 -12.55 -2.91 5.23
C SER A 80 -12.22 -4.33 5.69
N LEU A 81 -11.10 -4.53 6.40
CA LEU A 81 -10.70 -5.80 7.00
C LEU A 81 -11.26 -5.88 8.43
N ILE A 82 -12.38 -6.59 8.59
CA ILE A 82 -13.12 -6.72 9.86
C ILE A 82 -12.44 -7.77 10.73
N GLU A 83 -11.86 -7.41 11.88
CA GLU A 83 -11.35 -8.41 12.84
C GLU A 83 -12.41 -9.41 13.33
#